data_AF-A0A086Q1P3-F1
#
_entry.id   AF-A0A086Q1P3-F1
#
_cell.length_a   1.000
_cell.length_b   1.000
_cell.length_c   1.000
_cell.angle_alpha   90.00
_cell.angle_beta   90.00
_cell.angle_gamma   90.00
#
_symmetry.space_group_name_H-M   'P 1'
#
loop_
_entity.id
_entity.type
_entity.pdbx_description
1 polymer ?
#
loop_
_entity_poly.entity_id
_entity_poly.type
_entity_poly.pdbx_seq_one_letter_code
_entity_poly.pdbx_strand_id
1 'polypeptide(L)'
;MSGPLALPSAWASRQKSSRVHVVTVCTRSEGCTTALLYSDAILDTHLTLLGWGETCGGPGWRLKKVVDFCKEVELQDVVVVVDGFNTVILQPREVILDKFLEFGA
;
A
#
# COMPACT_ATOMS: atom_id res chain seq x y z
N MET A 1 19.20 -21.44 7.29
CA MET A 1 17.99 -20.98 8.00
C MET A 1 18.18 -19.50 8.29
N SER A 2 17.59 -18.64 7.47
CA SER A 2 17.63 -17.19 7.72
C SER A 2 16.58 -16.90 8.79
N GLY A 3 17.01 -16.45 9.97
CA GLY A 3 16.11 -15.99 11.02
C GLY A 3 15.32 -14.76 10.57
N PRO A 4 14.28 -14.37 11.32
CA PRO A 4 13.53 -13.15 11.03
C PRO A 4 14.52 -11.97 11.00
N LEU A 5 14.45 -11.17 9.93
CA LEU A 5 15.17 -9.89 9.87
C LEU A 5 14.69 -9.05 11.06
N ALA A 6 15.52 -8.97 12.10
CA ALA A 6 15.23 -8.13 13.25
C ALA A 6 15.14 -6.69 12.75
N LEU A 7 13.93 -6.13 12.78
CA LEU A 7 13.69 -4.73 12.47
C LEU A 7 14.47 -3.89 13.50
N PRO A 8 15.20 -2.84 13.10
CA PRO A 8 16.02 -2.06 14.02
C PRO A 8 15.21 -1.58 15.22
N SER A 9 15.79 -1.54 16.42
CA SER A 9 15.12 -1.14 17.68
C SER A 9 14.47 0.26 17.64
N ALA A 10 14.83 1.08 16.64
CA ALA A 10 14.22 2.38 16.36
C ALA A 10 12.80 2.30 15.77
N TRP A 11 12.37 1.16 15.24
CA TRP A 11 11.00 0.98 14.70
C TRP A 11 9.97 0.79 15.81
N ALA A 12 10.29 0.03 16.86
CA ALA A 12 9.37 -0.28 17.95
C ALA A 12 8.85 0.96 18.71
N SER A 13 9.65 2.03 18.82
CA SER A 13 9.25 3.28 19.49
C SER A 13 8.47 4.25 18.58
N ARG A 14 8.40 4.01 17.27
CA ARG A 14 7.79 4.91 16.26
C ARG A 14 6.41 4.46 15.77
N GLN A 15 5.95 3.28 16.17
CA GLN A 15 4.71 2.67 15.69
C GLN A 15 3.44 3.48 16.00
N LYS A 16 3.42 4.26 17.09
CA LYS A 16 2.23 5.00 17.53
C LYS A 16 1.79 6.13 16.59
N SER A 17 2.65 6.57 15.67
CA SER A 17 2.33 7.63 14.69
C SER A 17 2.32 7.15 13.24
N SER A 18 2.59 5.86 13.00
CA SER A 18 2.64 5.29 11.66
C SER A 18 1.25 5.34 11.01
N ARG A 19 1.23 5.65 9.71
CA ARG A 19 0.04 5.60 8.86
C ARG A 19 0.19 4.51 7.81
N VAL A 20 -0.95 4.07 7.27
CA VAL A 20 -1.00 3.17 6.12
C VAL A 20 -1.40 3.95 4.88
N HIS A 21 -0.60 3.80 3.83
CA HIS A 21 -0.88 4.30 2.48
C HIS A 21 -1.21 3.12 1.59
N VAL A 22 -2.45 3.03 1.12
CA VAL A 22 -2.83 2.00 0.15
C VAL A 22 -2.62 2.54 -1.25
N VAL A 23 -1.86 1.81 -2.07
CA VAL A 23 -1.53 2.23 -3.43
C VAL A 23 -1.82 1.12 -4.42
N THR A 24 -2.22 1.51 -5.63
CA THR A 24 -2.28 0.60 -6.76
C THR A 24 -1.68 1.25 -8.00
N VAL A 25 -1.08 0.44 -8.86
CA VAL A 25 -0.58 0.90 -10.16
C VAL A 25 -1.57 0.48 -11.24
N CYS A 26 -2.31 1.45 -11.78
CA CYS A 26 -3.27 1.23 -12.84
C CYS A 26 -3.35 2.45 -13.76
N THR A 27 -3.47 2.21 -15.06
CA THR A 27 -3.55 3.28 -16.06
C THR A 27 -4.97 3.66 -16.44
N ARG A 28 -5.93 2.75 -16.20
CA ARG A 28 -7.37 2.90 -16.46
C ARG A 28 -8.14 1.89 -15.63
N SER A 29 -9.46 1.99 -15.66
CA SER A 29 -10.35 1.01 -15.00
C SER A 29 -10.34 -0.32 -15.75
N GLU A 30 -10.02 -1.41 -15.05
CA GLU A 30 -10.05 -2.78 -15.58
C GLU A 30 -10.47 -3.78 -14.49
N GLY A 31 -11.19 -4.84 -14.87
CA GLY A 31 -11.62 -5.87 -13.94
C GLY A 31 -12.34 -5.29 -12.72
N CYS A 32 -11.78 -5.52 -11.54
CA CYS A 32 -12.33 -5.09 -10.25
C CYS A 32 -11.98 -3.64 -9.85
N THR A 33 -11.36 -2.79 -10.69
CA THR A 33 -10.98 -1.42 -10.29
C THR A 33 -12.14 -0.65 -9.66
N THR A 34 -13.35 -0.76 -10.22
CA THR A 34 -14.54 -0.11 -9.64
C THR A 34 -14.85 -0.62 -8.23
N ALA A 35 -14.80 -1.94 -8.02
CA ALA A 35 -15.03 -2.53 -6.70
C ALA A 35 -13.94 -2.11 -5.70
N LEU A 36 -12.68 -1.99 -6.13
CA LEU A 36 -11.58 -1.49 -5.34
C LEU A 36 -11.82 -0.03 -4.91
N LEU A 37 -12.24 0.85 -5.84
CA LEU A 37 -12.60 2.24 -5.55
C LEU A 37 -13.80 2.34 -4.60
N TYR A 38 -14.80 1.47 -4.75
CA TYR A 38 -15.93 1.41 -3.81
C TYR A 38 -15.48 0.97 -2.42
N SER A 39 -14.62 -0.05 -2.32
CA SER A 39 -14.08 -0.45 -1.01
C SER A 39 -13.29 0.66 -0.35
N ASP A 40 -12.53 1.42 -1.12
CA ASP A 40 -11.80 2.59 -0.63
C ASP A 40 -12.74 3.65 -0.06
N ALA A 41 -13.78 4.02 -0.81
CA ALA A 41 -14.75 5.02 -0.37
C ALA A 41 -15.53 4.60 0.89
N ILE A 42 -15.81 3.31 1.06
CA ILE A 42 -16.53 2.78 2.24
C ILE A 42 -15.63 2.73 3.48
N LEU A 43 -14.35 2.38 3.29
CA LEU A 43 -13.41 2.10 4.39
C LEU A 43 -12.45 3.25 4.68
N ASP A 44 -12.54 4.35 3.92
CA ASP A 44 -11.66 5.52 4.01
C ASP A 44 -10.17 5.14 3.95
N THR A 45 -9.80 4.28 3.01
CA THR A 45 -8.42 3.77 2.89
C THR A 45 -7.47 4.73 2.18
N HIS A 46 -7.99 5.81 1.60
CA HIS A 46 -7.29 6.79 0.79
C HIS A 46 -6.42 6.16 -0.31
N LEU A 47 -7.03 5.27 -1.11
CA LEU A 47 -6.37 4.59 -2.20
C LEU A 47 -5.76 5.58 -3.20
N THR A 48 -4.46 5.48 -3.41
CA THR A 48 -3.75 6.27 -4.42
C THR A 48 -3.60 5.47 -5.71
N LEU A 49 -4.09 6.03 -6.83
CA LEU A 49 -3.96 5.48 -8.17
C LEU A 49 -2.67 6.00 -8.84
N LEU A 50 -1.66 5.15 -8.94
CA LEU A 50 -0.39 5.49 -9.56
C LEU A 50 -0.43 5.22 -11.07
N GLY A 51 -0.15 6.25 -11.86
CA GLY A 51 -0.05 6.15 -13.32
C GLY A 51 -1.39 6.22 -14.06
N TRP A 52 -2.45 6.70 -13.42
CA TRP A 52 -3.76 6.88 -14.05
C TRP A 52 -3.68 7.79 -15.28
N GLY A 53 -4.23 7.36 -16.41
CA GLY A 53 -4.18 8.08 -17.68
C GLY A 53 -2.85 7.97 -18.44
N GLU A 54 -1.84 7.29 -17.90
CA GLU A 54 -0.56 7.08 -18.58
C GLU A 54 -0.56 5.82 -19.45
N THR A 55 0.43 5.71 -20.35
CA THR A 55 0.70 4.46 -21.08
C THR A 55 1.41 3.45 -20.17
N CYS A 56 0.93 2.20 -20.14
CA CYS A 56 1.54 1.14 -19.34
C CYS A 56 2.93 0.77 -19.88
N GLY A 57 3.97 1.04 -19.09
CA GLY A 57 5.38 0.73 -19.44
C GLY A 57 5.86 -0.67 -19.01
N GLY A 58 4.95 -1.58 -18.68
CA GLY A 58 5.29 -2.94 -18.23
C GLY A 58 5.76 -3.04 -16.77
N PRO A 59 6.31 -4.19 -16.34
CA PRO A 59 6.63 -4.47 -14.93
C PRO A 59 7.63 -3.50 -14.29
N GLY A 60 8.70 -3.13 -15.00
CA GLY A 60 9.71 -2.19 -14.49
C GLY A 60 9.13 -0.79 -14.26
N TRP A 61 8.24 -0.34 -15.14
CA TRP A 61 7.52 0.92 -14.97
C TRP A 61 6.60 0.89 -13.74
N ARG A 62 5.90 -0.23 -13.50
CA ARG A 62 5.06 -0.39 -12.30
C ARG A 62 5.89 -0.32 -11.02
N LEU A 63 7.03 -1.01 -10.97
CA LEU A 63 7.95 -0.96 -9.84
C LEU A 63 8.46 0.48 -9.62
N LYS A 64 8.84 1.18 -10.70
CA LYS A 64 9.29 2.57 -10.62
C LYS A 64 8.22 3.49 -10.00
N LYS A 65 6.95 3.33 -10.38
CA LYS A 65 5.84 4.12 -9.80
C LYS A 65 5.72 3.94 -8.30
N VAL A 66 5.81 2.70 -7.81
CA VAL A 66 5.80 2.41 -6.37
C VAL A 66 7.03 3.00 -5.68
N VAL A 67 8.23 2.81 -6.24
CA VAL A 67 9.47 3.35 -5.67
C VAL A 67 9.44 4.88 -5.60
N ASP A 68 8.94 5.56 -6.63
CA ASP A 68 8.82 7.00 -6.63
C ASP A 68 7.80 7.48 -5.59
N PHE A 69 6.67 6.78 -5.41
CA PHE A 69 5.72 7.08 -4.33
C PHE A 69 6.36 6.93 -2.95
N CYS A 70 7.10 5.85 -2.70
CA CYS A 70 7.74 5.62 -1.40
C CYS A 70 8.77 6.69 -1.00
N LYS A 71 9.31 7.47 -1.94
CA LYS A 71 10.22 8.58 -1.62
C LYS A 71 9.51 9.77 -0.96
N GLU A 72 8.21 9.90 -1.18
CA GLU A 72 7.37 10.98 -0.64
C GLU A 72 6.67 10.56 0.67
N VAL A 73 6.82 9.29 1.06
CA VAL A 73 6.21 8.73 2.27
C VAL A 73 7.20 8.79 3.43
N GLU A 74 6.68 9.11 4.61
CA GLU A 74 7.44 9.13 5.85
C GLU A 74 8.04 7.75 6.18
N LEU A 75 9.28 7.71 6.67
CA LEU A 75 10.02 6.47 6.90
C LEU A 75 9.33 5.48 7.86
N GLN A 76 8.51 5.99 8.78
CA GLN A 76 7.74 5.20 9.74
C GLN A 76 6.40 4.69 9.21
N ASP A 77 5.96 5.16 8.05
CA ASP A 77 4.67 4.77 7.47
C ASP A 77 4.79 3.45 6.70
N VAL A 78 3.64 2.79 6.52
CA VAL A 78 3.54 1.51 5.82
C VAL A 78 2.85 1.73 4.48
N VAL A 79 3.49 1.29 3.39
CA VAL A 79 2.91 1.32 2.04
C VAL A 79 2.38 -0.07 1.69
N VAL A 80 1.08 -0.18 1.45
CA VAL A 80 0.41 -1.41 1.03
C VAL A 80 0.14 -1.33 -0.46
N VAL A 81 0.85 -2.13 -1.25
CA VAL A 81 0.68 -2.19 -2.70
C VAL A 81 -0.34 -3.28 -3.05
N VAL A 82 -1.41 -2.92 -3.74
CA VAL A 82 -2.46 -3.85 -4.20
C VAL A 82 -2.62 -3.81 -5.72
N ASP A 83 -3.05 -4.92 -6.30
CA ASP A 83 -3.32 -5.00 -7.73
C ASP A 83 -4.65 -4.30 -8.09
N GLY A 84 -4.61 -3.42 -9.09
CA GLY A 84 -5.75 -2.57 -9.44
C GLY A 84 -6.87 -3.27 -10.20
N PHE A 85 -6.68 -4.53 -10.62
CA PHE A 85 -7.59 -5.25 -11.52
C PHE A 85 -8.28 -6.46 -10.90
N ASN A 86 -7.77 -7.01 -9.80
CA ASN A 86 -8.29 -8.24 -9.17
C ASN A 86 -8.26 -8.20 -7.63
N THR A 87 -8.13 -7.02 -7.01
CA THR A 87 -8.15 -6.85 -5.55
C THR A 87 -9.36 -6.02 -5.10
N VAL A 88 -9.82 -6.29 -3.87
CA VAL A 88 -10.74 -5.45 -3.10
C VAL A 88 -10.22 -5.34 -1.67
N ILE A 89 -10.52 -4.24 -0.98
CA ILE A 89 -10.13 -4.05 0.43
C ILE A 89 -11.34 -4.34 1.30
N LEU A 90 -11.15 -5.10 2.39
CA LEU A 90 -12.24 -5.53 3.26
C LEU A 90 -12.12 -5.05 4.70
N GLN A 91 -11.06 -4.30 5.02
CA GLN A 91 -10.78 -3.81 6.36
C GLN A 91 -10.27 -2.37 6.31
N PRO A 92 -10.58 -1.53 7.31
CA PRO A 92 -9.99 -0.19 7.44
C PRO A 92 -8.47 -0.25 7.58
N ARG A 93 -7.81 0.84 7.20
CA ARG A 93 -6.34 0.93 7.20
C ARG A 93 -5.74 0.77 8.59
N GLU A 94 -6.46 1.16 9.64
CA GLU A 94 -6.04 1.03 11.04
C GLU A 94 -5.97 -0.43 11.45
N VAL A 95 -6.94 -1.25 11.03
CA VAL A 95 -6.94 -2.71 11.28
C VAL A 95 -5.80 -3.39 10.52
N ILE A 96 -5.52 -2.95 9.29
CA ILE A 96 -4.38 -3.44 8.51
C ILE A 96 -3.06 -3.10 9.20
N LEU A 97 -2.92 -1.88 9.73
CA LEU A 97 -1.75 -1.45 10.48
C LEU A 97 -1.56 -2.31 11.72
N ASP A 98 -2.59 -2.43 12.56
CA ASP A 98 -2.53 -3.22 13.79
C ASP A 98 -2.06 -4.65 13.51
N LYS A 99 -2.63 -5.29 12.48
CA LYS A 99 -2.23 -6.65 12.05
C LYS A 99 -0.79 -6.73 11.54
N PHE A 100 -0.33 -5.71 10.81
CA PHE A 100 1.06 -5.65 10.35
C PHE A 100 2.03 -5.52 11.52
N LEU A 101 1.71 -4.67 12.51
CA LEU A 101 2.53 -4.46 13.69
C LEU A 101 2.54 -5.69 14.61
N GLU A 102 1.41 -6.39 14.75
CA GLU A 102 1.32 -7.68 15.46
C GLU A 102 2.25 -8.74 14.85
N PHE A 103 2.35 -8.79 13.52
CA PHE A 103 3.19 -9.79 12.83
C PHE A 103 4.70 -9.53 13.00
N GLY A 104 5.10 -8.26 13.11
CA GLY A 104 6.50 -7.86 13.23
C GLY A 104 7.04 -7.80 14.67
N ALA A 105 6.20 -8.05 15.67
CA ALA A 105 6.56 -8.09 17.09
C ALA A 105 7.04 -9.48 17.52
#